data_AF-A0A1L9U5Y5-F1
#
_entry.id   AF-A0A1L9U5Y5-F1
#
_cell.length_a   1.000
_cell.length_b   1.000
_cell.length_c   1.000
_cell.angle_alpha   90.00
_cell.angle_beta   90.00
_cell.angle_gamma   90.00
#
_symmetry.space_group_name_H-M   'P 1'
#
loop_
_entity.id
_entity.type
_entity.pdbx_description
1 polymer ?
#
loop_
_entity_poly.entity_id
_entity_poly.type
_entity_poly.pdbx_seq_one_letter_code
_entity_poly.pdbx_strand_id
1 'polypeptide(L)'
;MSSYRLIHEVSRAYWPSYWHRAFARADSPSAAVTVAIEGLTRKLARSLSLASPSEIDQQLSLALQGVDSLLAVEMRQWVSRAFGAEVSALDITSAPNLEELAGTVVAYSEVKFD
;
A
#
# COMPACT_ATOMS: atom_id res chain seq x y z
N MET A 1 28.77 -9.05 -11.18
CA MET A 1 27.43 -9.57 -10.80
C MET A 1 26.57 -8.39 -10.34
N SER A 2 26.07 -7.59 -11.28
CA SER A 2 24.70 -7.57 -11.83
C SER A 2 23.90 -6.36 -11.31
N SER A 3 24.36 -5.17 -11.75
CA SER A 3 23.66 -3.89 -11.55
C SER A 3 22.24 -3.87 -12.16
N TYR A 4 21.99 -4.73 -13.16
CA TYR A 4 20.69 -4.88 -13.82
C TYR A 4 19.60 -5.49 -12.92
N ARG A 5 19.94 -6.31 -11.92
CA ARG A 5 18.94 -6.93 -11.03
C ARG A 5 18.27 -5.88 -10.12
N LEU A 6 19.04 -4.90 -9.66
CA LEU A 6 18.57 -3.87 -8.72
C LEU A 6 17.61 -2.86 -9.38
N ILE A 7 17.83 -2.49 -10.64
CA ILE A 7 16.98 -1.53 -11.37
C ILE A 7 15.56 -2.10 -11.60
N HIS A 8 15.46 -3.41 -11.91
CA HIS A 8 14.17 -4.07 -12.13
C HIS A 8 13.44 -4.45 -10.84
N GLU A 9 14.15 -4.64 -9.73
CA GLU A 9 13.56 -4.98 -8.44
C GLU A 9 12.92 -3.74 -7.79
N VAL A 10 13.60 -2.59 -7.82
CA VAL A 10 13.04 -1.32 -7.36
C VAL A 10 11.84 -0.89 -8.22
N SER A 11 11.90 -1.11 -9.54
CA SER A 11 10.78 -0.81 -10.45
C SER A 11 9.53 -1.67 -10.22
N ARG A 12 9.71 -2.94 -9.82
CA ARG A 12 8.59 -3.89 -9.62
C ARG A 12 7.71 -3.56 -8.42
N ALA A 13 8.29 -3.00 -7.35
CA ALA A 13 7.58 -2.60 -6.14
C ALA A 13 6.58 -1.43 -6.36
N TYR A 14 6.52 -0.84 -7.56
CA TYR A 14 5.53 0.18 -7.90
C TYR A 14 4.27 -0.38 -8.58
N TRP A 15 4.31 -1.64 -9.02
CA TRP A 15 3.17 -2.25 -9.73
C TRP A 15 2.24 -2.97 -8.76
N PRO A 16 0.90 -2.80 -8.90
CA PRO A 16 -0.07 -3.52 -8.07
C PRO A 16 0.13 -5.05 -8.08
N SER A 17 0.53 -5.61 -9.21
CA SER A 17 0.72 -7.06 -9.38
C SER A 17 1.86 -7.65 -8.53
N TYR A 18 2.87 -6.84 -8.18
CA TYR A 18 3.92 -7.27 -7.25
C TYR A 18 3.34 -7.45 -5.84
N TRP A 19 2.61 -6.44 -5.37
CA TRP A 19 1.97 -6.46 -4.05
C TRP A 19 0.92 -7.55 -3.94
N HIS A 20 0.14 -7.78 -5.00
CA HIS A 20 -0.80 -8.89 -5.05
C HIS A 20 -0.12 -10.24 -4.80
N ARG A 21 1.02 -10.50 -5.45
CA ARG A 21 1.79 -11.73 -5.24
C ARG A 21 2.44 -11.81 -3.87
N ALA A 22 2.92 -10.69 -3.33
CA ALA A 22 3.48 -10.67 -1.98
C ALA A 22 2.40 -10.94 -0.93
N PHE A 23 1.24 -10.32 -1.11
CA PHE A 23 0.09 -10.40 -0.21
C PHE A 23 -0.53 -11.80 -0.21
N ALA A 24 -0.72 -12.41 -1.38
CA ALA A 24 -1.20 -13.79 -1.50
C ALA A 24 -0.23 -14.84 -0.90
N ARG A 25 1.02 -14.48 -0.65
CA ARG A 25 2.05 -15.35 -0.04
C ARG A 25 2.24 -15.10 1.46
N ALA A 26 1.48 -14.19 2.05
CA ALA A 26 1.48 -14.02 3.50
C ALA A 26 0.95 -15.32 4.14
N ASP A 27 1.58 -15.73 5.23
CA ASP A 27 1.28 -16.96 5.99
C ASP A 27 0.32 -16.72 7.17
N SER A 28 -0.09 -15.46 7.36
CA SER A 28 -0.98 -15.05 8.44
C SER A 28 -1.62 -13.69 8.14
N PRO A 29 -2.74 -13.34 8.81
CA PRO A 29 -3.30 -11.99 8.73
C PRO A 29 -2.32 -10.90 9.13
N SER A 30 -1.49 -11.14 10.16
CA SER A 30 -0.46 -10.20 10.60
C SER A 30 0.64 -9.99 9.55
N ALA A 31 1.05 -11.06 8.86
CA ALA A 31 1.97 -10.96 7.74
C ALA A 31 1.33 -10.21 6.56
N ALA A 32 0.04 -10.44 6.27
CA ALA A 32 -0.69 -9.73 5.23
C ALA A 32 -0.78 -8.22 5.54
N VAL A 33 -1.03 -7.84 6.79
CA VAL A 33 -1.00 -6.43 7.25
C VAL A 33 0.38 -5.83 7.02
N THR A 34 1.45 -6.54 7.37
CA THR A 34 2.83 -6.06 7.15
C THR A 34 3.10 -5.79 5.66
N VAL A 35 2.66 -6.69 4.78
CA VAL A 35 2.78 -6.51 3.33
C VAL A 35 1.95 -5.33 2.84
N ALA A 36 0.73 -5.15 3.35
CA ALA A 36 -0.14 -4.04 3.00
C ALA A 36 0.45 -2.69 3.43
N ILE A 37 1.00 -2.58 4.66
CA ILE A 37 1.69 -1.37 5.15
C ILE A 37 2.83 -0.98 4.22
N GLU A 38 3.70 -1.93 3.86
CA GLU A 38 4.85 -1.64 2.98
C GLU A 38 4.39 -1.19 1.58
N GLY A 39 3.38 -1.86 1.03
CA GLY A 39 2.82 -1.49 -0.28
C GLY A 39 2.17 -0.12 -0.29
N LEU A 40 1.35 0.17 0.72
CA LEU A 40 0.70 1.48 0.89
C LEU A 40 1.74 2.59 1.10
N THR A 41 2.76 2.35 1.93
CA THR A 41 3.87 3.31 2.18
C THR A 41 4.56 3.68 0.87
N ARG A 42 4.96 2.68 0.06
CA ARG A 42 5.62 2.92 -1.22
C ARG A 42 4.71 3.58 -2.25
N LYS A 43 3.42 3.21 -2.26
CA LYS A 43 2.44 3.83 -3.13
C LYS A 43 2.26 5.30 -2.79
N LEU A 44 2.13 5.62 -1.51
CA LEU A 44 1.92 6.97 -1.02
C LEU A 44 3.14 7.85 -1.29
N ALA A 45 4.33 7.39 -0.92
CA ALA A 45 5.59 8.09 -1.21
C ALA A 45 5.72 8.43 -2.69
N ARG A 46 5.35 7.48 -3.56
CA ARG A 46 5.38 7.71 -5.01
C ARG A 46 4.35 8.74 -5.47
N SER A 47 3.12 8.68 -4.97
CA SER A 47 2.08 9.67 -5.31
C SER A 47 2.46 11.08 -4.87
N LEU A 48 3.11 11.20 -3.72
CA LEU A 48 3.59 12.47 -3.17
C LEU A 48 4.93 12.91 -3.77
N SER A 49 5.49 12.15 -4.72
CA SER A 49 6.78 12.42 -5.36
C SER A 49 7.95 12.54 -4.37
N LEU A 50 7.90 11.78 -3.28
CA LEU A 50 8.98 11.70 -2.29
C LEU A 50 10.17 10.90 -2.84
N ALA A 51 11.37 11.21 -2.36
CA ALA A 51 12.60 10.55 -2.81
C ALA A 51 12.73 9.14 -2.20
N SER A 52 12.18 8.92 -1.01
CA SER A 52 12.22 7.65 -0.29
C SER A 52 10.90 7.31 0.40
N PRO A 53 10.48 6.02 0.44
CA PRO A 53 9.38 5.56 1.29
C PRO A 53 9.57 5.86 2.78
N SER A 54 10.81 5.99 3.25
CA SER A 54 11.12 6.31 4.65
C SER A 54 10.73 7.73 5.07
N GLU A 55 10.36 8.59 4.12
CA GLU A 55 9.83 9.93 4.40
C GLU A 55 8.35 9.91 4.82
N ILE A 56 7.68 8.76 4.70
CA ILE A 56 6.31 8.56 5.16
C ILE A 56 6.31 8.28 6.66
N ASP A 57 5.61 9.13 7.42
CA ASP A 57 5.38 8.93 8.85
C ASP A 57 4.18 7.99 9.08
N GLN A 58 4.43 6.71 9.30
CA GLN A 58 3.34 5.74 9.44
C GLN A 58 2.41 5.99 10.63
N GLN A 59 2.72 6.91 11.55
CA GLN A 59 1.88 7.28 12.70
C GLN A 59 0.97 8.48 12.43
N LEU A 60 1.19 9.20 11.34
CA LEU A 60 0.39 10.37 10.99
C LEU A 60 -0.86 9.97 10.20
N SER A 61 -1.98 10.66 10.43
CA SER A 61 -3.20 10.47 9.64
C SER A 61 -2.95 10.76 8.16
N LEU A 62 -3.65 10.04 7.30
CA LEU A 62 -3.45 10.12 5.85
C LEU A 62 -3.75 11.54 5.33
N ALA A 63 -4.77 12.21 5.86
CA ALA A 63 -5.08 13.61 5.51
C ALA A 63 -3.92 14.57 5.84
N LEU A 64 -3.31 14.45 7.03
CA LEU A 64 -2.16 15.27 7.43
C LEU A 64 -0.89 14.94 6.63
N GLN A 65 -0.80 13.77 6.02
CA GLN A 65 0.28 13.40 5.09
C GLN A 65 0.08 13.92 3.66
N GLY A 66 -1.02 14.64 3.39
CA GLY A 66 -1.32 15.17 2.07
C GLY A 66 -2.17 14.24 1.21
N VAL A 67 -2.83 13.23 1.79
CA VAL A 67 -3.87 12.47 1.09
C VAL A 67 -5.15 13.30 1.03
N ASP A 68 -5.35 13.96 -0.11
CA ASP A 68 -6.59 14.63 -0.46
C ASP A 68 -7.60 13.70 -1.16
N SER A 69 -8.73 14.25 -1.59
CA SER A 69 -9.79 13.48 -2.25
C SER A 69 -9.36 12.82 -3.58
N LEU A 70 -8.49 13.47 -4.36
CA LEU A 70 -8.06 12.92 -5.66
C LEU A 70 -7.06 11.78 -5.43
N LEU A 71 -6.10 12.01 -4.52
CA LEU A 71 -5.13 11.00 -4.15
C LEU A 71 -5.81 9.80 -3.48
N ALA A 72 -6.83 10.01 -2.65
CA ALA A 72 -7.61 8.92 -2.06
C ALA A 72 -8.30 8.05 -3.13
N VAL A 73 -8.86 8.66 -4.18
CA VAL A 73 -9.45 7.90 -5.31
C VAL A 73 -8.39 7.09 -6.05
N GLU A 74 -7.21 7.66 -6.30
CA GLU A 74 -6.09 6.96 -6.92
C GLU A 74 -5.62 5.78 -6.05
N MET A 75 -5.45 6.01 -4.75
CA MET A 75 -5.06 4.99 -3.78
C MET A 75 -6.09 3.86 -3.74
N ARG A 76 -7.39 4.15 -3.67
CA ARG A 76 -8.46 3.16 -3.73
C ARG A 76 -8.33 2.25 -4.95
N GLN A 77 -8.18 2.83 -6.14
CA GLN A 77 -8.06 2.07 -7.39
C GLN A 77 -6.79 1.21 -7.42
N TRP A 78 -5.72 1.69 -6.78
CA TRP A 78 -4.49 0.93 -6.66
C TRP A 78 -4.63 -0.21 -5.65
N VAL A 79 -5.25 0.03 -4.48
CA VAL A 79 -5.52 -0.94 -3.42
C VAL A 79 -6.38 -2.10 -3.94
N SER A 80 -7.45 -1.80 -4.67
CA SER A 80 -8.30 -2.82 -5.29
C SER A 80 -7.48 -3.75 -6.21
N ARG A 81 -6.58 -3.20 -7.04
CA ARG A 81 -5.71 -3.99 -7.92
C ARG A 81 -4.58 -4.72 -7.17
N ALA A 82 -4.05 -4.13 -6.11
CA ALA A 82 -2.90 -4.65 -5.37
C ALA A 82 -3.32 -5.73 -4.37
N PHE A 83 -4.46 -5.55 -3.71
CA PHE A 83 -4.86 -6.35 -2.56
C PHE A 83 -6.26 -6.96 -2.71
N GLY A 84 -6.97 -6.71 -3.81
CA GLY A 84 -8.33 -7.21 -3.99
C GLY A 84 -9.29 -6.73 -2.91
N ALA A 85 -9.07 -5.52 -2.40
CA ALA A 85 -9.86 -4.91 -1.32
C ALA A 85 -10.59 -3.66 -1.83
N GLU A 86 -11.90 -3.61 -1.61
CA GLU A 86 -12.74 -2.45 -1.92
C GLU A 86 -12.89 -1.55 -0.70
N VAL A 87 -11.95 -0.61 -0.55
CA VAL A 87 -12.00 0.47 0.45
C VAL A 87 -12.57 1.75 -0.16
N SER A 88 -13.36 2.52 0.58
CA SER A 88 -13.87 3.80 0.07
C SER A 88 -12.80 4.89 0.11
N ALA A 89 -12.95 5.93 -0.71
CA ALA A 89 -12.05 7.09 -0.62
C ALA A 89 -12.17 7.81 0.74
N LEU A 90 -13.35 7.75 1.37
CA LEU A 90 -13.57 8.31 2.71
C LEU A 90 -12.82 7.52 3.79
N ASP A 91 -12.80 6.18 3.69
CA ASP A 91 -12.04 5.34 4.62
C ASP A 91 -10.55 5.66 4.53
N ILE A 92 -10.04 5.91 3.31
CA ILE A 92 -8.64 6.29 3.08
C ILE A 92 -8.33 7.67 3.67
N THR A 93 -9.13 8.70 3.38
CA THR A 93 -8.86 10.05 3.91
C THR A 93 -9.04 10.15 5.42
N SER A 94 -9.95 9.35 5.98
CA SER A 94 -10.26 9.33 7.42
C SER A 94 -9.36 8.39 8.22
N ALA A 95 -8.49 7.62 7.56
CA ALA A 95 -7.61 6.69 8.24
C ALA A 95 -6.68 7.46 9.21
N PRO A 96 -6.65 7.07 10.50
CA PRO A 96 -5.86 7.77 11.51
C PRO A 96 -4.36 7.55 11.33
N ASN A 97 -3.96 6.47 10.66
CA ASN A 97 -2.58 6.16 10.29
C ASN A 97 -2.55 5.03 9.23
N LEU A 98 -1.36 4.69 8.74
CA LEU A 98 -1.17 3.67 7.70
C LEU A 98 -1.47 2.25 8.17
N GLU A 99 -1.25 1.96 9.45
CA GLU A 99 -1.49 0.65 10.06
C GLU A 99 -2.99 0.32 10.10
N GLU A 100 -3.83 1.26 10.53
CA GLU A 100 -5.29 1.12 10.56
C GLU A 100 -5.87 0.99 9.14
N LEU A 101 -5.32 1.74 8.17
CA LEU A 101 -5.71 1.56 6.77
C LEU A 101 -5.34 0.16 6.26
N ALA A 102 -4.13 -0.32 6.57
CA ALA A 102 -3.71 -1.66 6.18
C ALA A 102 -4.58 -2.75 6.82
N GLY A 103 -4.95 -2.61 8.10
CA GLY A 103 -5.91 -3.49 8.76
C GLY A 103 -7.25 -3.54 8.04
N THR A 104 -7.77 -2.37 7.63
CA THR A 104 -9.00 -2.27 6.82
C THR A 104 -8.85 -2.97 5.47
N VAL A 105 -7.72 -2.79 4.80
CA VAL A 105 -7.41 -3.47 3.52
C VAL A 105 -7.42 -4.98 3.68
N VAL A 106 -6.79 -5.52 4.73
CA VAL A 106 -6.79 -6.97 5.00
C VAL A 106 -8.20 -7.48 5.31
N ALA A 107 -8.98 -6.73 6.10
CA ALA A 107 -10.34 -7.11 6.47
C ALA A 107 -11.29 -7.17 5.26
N TYR A 108 -11.08 -6.31 4.26
CA TYR A 108 -11.93 -6.23 3.05
C TYR A 108 -11.35 -6.96 1.84
N SER A 109 -10.20 -7.61 1.98
CA SER A 109 -9.57 -8.32 0.88
C SER A 109 -10.28 -9.65 0.57
N GLU A 110 -10.55 -9.90 -0.71
CA GLU A 110 -10.99 -11.20 -1.21
C GLU A 110 -9.82 -12.14 -1.55
N VAL A 111 -8.58 -11.65 -1.50
CA VAL A 111 -7.38 -12.44 -1.77
C VAL A 111 -7.12 -13.34 -0.58
N LYS A 112 -7.16 -14.65 -0.79
CA LYS A 112 -6.76 -15.63 0.22
C LYS A 112 -5.24 -15.69 0.31
N PHE A 113 -4.74 -15.71 1.53
CA PHE A 113 -3.34 -15.98 1.85
C PHE A 113 -3.23 -17.46 2.29
N ASP A 114 -2.14 -18.12 1.89
CA ASP A 114 -1.90 -19.57 2.08
C ASP A 114 -1.53 -19.94 3.53
#